data_AF-A0A662EIN4-F1
#
_entry.id   AF-A0A662EIN4-F1
#
_cell.length_a   1.000
_cell.length_b   1.000
_cell.length_c   1.000
_cell.angle_alpha   90.00
_cell.angle_beta   90.00
_cell.angle_gamma   90.00
#
_symmetry.space_group_name_H-M   'P 1'
#
loop_
_entity.id
_entity.type
_entity.pdbx_description
1 polymer ?
#
loop_
_entity_poly.entity_id
_entity_poly.type
_entity_poly.pdbx_seq_one_letter_code
_entity_poly.pdbx_strand_id
1 'polypeptide(L)'
;GYSGGPKMILPGVCGAETIRLNHEQIVDPKAYACVWEENPIHAEMREAARMVGVDLSVDVVLGPAGPLAVFIGDVLEAHRAGARFWDRYFHVPIPEQADLVIVSPGGHPRDINLYQAHKAIFNAARATKDGGLVLLLAACPDGSGHPVFDDWARRSRTLEDVVAIMRTEGFKIGGHKVYFLGQDRARGIRHLLLSEMPEEEARALWMTPVRSVEEALEAAREEFGPGFSVTVMPHGGDTFPVLA
;
A
#
# COMPACT_ATOMS: atom_id res chain seq x y z
N GLY A 1 -4.13 -0.60 9.34
CA GLY A 1 -4.86 -1.76 9.87
C GLY A 1 -5.16 -2.77 8.78
N TYR A 2 -6.41 -3.25 8.74
CA TYR A 2 -6.88 -4.37 7.92
C TYR A 2 -8.15 -3.97 7.14
N SER A 3 -8.48 -4.70 6.08
CA SER A 3 -9.78 -4.58 5.38
C SER A 3 -10.87 -5.42 6.05
N GLY A 4 -12.14 -5.18 5.70
CA GLY A 4 -13.28 -5.91 6.27
C GLY A 4 -13.80 -5.27 7.56
N GLY A 5 -14.73 -5.94 8.22
CA GLY A 5 -15.30 -5.53 9.50
C GLY A 5 -15.75 -4.07 9.55
N PRO A 6 -15.21 -3.23 10.47
CA PRO A 6 -15.57 -1.82 10.60
C PRO A 6 -15.48 -1.00 9.31
N LYS A 7 -14.60 -1.41 8.39
CA LYS A 7 -14.38 -0.72 7.11
C LYS A 7 -15.60 -0.79 6.19
N MET A 8 -16.48 -1.79 6.37
CA MET A 8 -17.76 -1.89 5.68
C MET A 8 -18.71 -0.74 6.05
N ILE A 9 -18.53 -0.14 7.23
CA ILE A 9 -19.29 1.03 7.68
C ILE A 9 -18.57 2.31 7.25
N LEU A 10 -17.38 2.56 7.82
CA LEU A 10 -16.54 3.72 7.48
C LEU A 10 -15.29 3.21 6.75
N PRO A 11 -15.12 3.46 5.44
CA PRO A 11 -15.89 4.37 4.59
C PRO A 11 -17.06 3.76 3.82
N GLY A 12 -17.32 2.45 3.93
CA GLY A 12 -18.20 1.73 3.00
C GLY A 12 -19.61 2.30 2.75
N VAL A 13 -20.25 2.89 3.77
CA VAL A 13 -21.59 3.48 3.68
C VAL A 13 -21.70 4.86 4.37
N CYS A 14 -20.59 5.59 4.47
CA CYS A 14 -20.56 6.92 5.09
C CYS A 14 -20.63 8.07 4.08
N GLY A 15 -21.01 9.26 4.56
CA GLY A 15 -20.94 10.48 3.76
C GLY A 15 -19.50 10.88 3.43
N ALA A 16 -19.32 11.57 2.30
CA ALA A 16 -18.00 11.94 1.79
C ALA A 16 -17.16 12.77 2.79
N GLU A 17 -17.81 13.62 3.58
CA GLU A 17 -17.13 14.43 4.61
C GLU A 17 -16.56 13.56 5.75
N THR A 18 -17.33 12.61 6.27
CA THR A 18 -16.86 11.64 7.29
C THR A 18 -15.68 10.84 6.75
N ILE A 19 -15.79 10.38 5.49
CA ILE A 19 -14.71 9.64 4.83
C ILE A 19 -13.44 10.50 4.75
N ARG A 20 -13.58 11.76 4.31
CA ARG A 20 -12.45 12.70 4.21
C ARG A 20 -11.77 12.91 5.56
N LEU A 21 -12.52 13.30 6.58
CA LEU A 21 -11.99 13.60 7.92
C LEU A 21 -11.30 12.38 8.55
N ASN A 22 -11.87 11.19 8.39
CA ASN A 22 -11.23 9.95 8.85
C ASN A 22 -9.88 9.71 8.15
N HIS A 23 -9.81 9.92 6.83
CA HIS A 23 -8.58 9.66 6.08
C HIS A 23 -7.52 10.79 6.21
N GLU A 24 -7.86 11.98 6.71
CA GLU A 24 -6.88 13.03 7.03
C GLU A 24 -5.87 12.59 8.10
N GLN A 25 -6.23 11.60 8.92
CA GLN A 25 -5.35 11.01 9.92
C GLN A 25 -4.26 10.11 9.33
N ILE A 26 -4.19 9.95 8.01
CA ILE A 26 -3.17 9.10 7.35
C ILE A 26 -1.73 9.60 7.54
N VAL A 27 -1.58 10.86 7.96
CA VAL A 27 -0.28 11.44 8.30
C VAL A 27 0.23 11.01 9.68
N ASP A 28 -0.60 10.39 10.50
CA ASP A 28 -0.18 9.82 11.78
C ASP A 28 0.70 8.58 11.53
N PRO A 29 1.91 8.48 12.12
CA PRO A 29 2.78 7.30 11.96
C PRO A 29 2.12 5.97 12.35
N LYS A 30 1.11 5.98 13.23
CA LYS A 30 0.33 4.81 13.64
C LYS A 30 -0.76 4.43 12.64
N ALA A 31 -1.07 5.28 11.67
CA ALA A 31 -2.00 5.02 10.57
C ALA A 31 -1.39 4.09 9.50
N TYR A 32 -0.76 2.99 9.94
CA TYR A 32 0.00 2.07 9.09
C TYR A 32 -0.69 0.72 8.90
N ALA A 33 -0.28 -0.07 7.90
CA ALA A 33 -0.79 -1.42 7.69
C ALA A 33 -0.50 -2.33 8.89
N CYS A 34 -1.39 -3.31 9.10
CA CYS A 34 -1.34 -4.28 10.19
C CYS A 34 -1.38 -3.73 11.63
N VAL A 35 -1.35 -2.41 11.83
CA VAL A 35 -1.61 -1.77 13.13
C VAL A 35 -3.12 -1.76 13.38
N TRP A 36 -3.57 -2.52 14.40
CA TRP A 36 -4.98 -2.62 14.76
C TRP A 36 -5.35 -1.69 15.93
N GLU A 37 -4.66 -1.80 17.06
CA GLU A 37 -5.04 -1.14 18.31
C GLU A 37 -4.89 0.38 18.22
N GLU A 38 -3.67 0.84 17.98
CA GLU A 38 -3.28 2.25 18.06
C GLU A 38 -3.50 3.05 16.77
N ASN A 39 -4.05 2.41 15.73
CA ASN A 39 -4.26 3.07 14.44
C ASN A 39 -5.47 4.02 14.54
N PRO A 40 -5.27 5.35 14.40
CA PRO A 40 -6.32 6.33 14.70
C PRO A 40 -7.47 6.28 13.67
N ILE A 41 -7.13 6.09 12.38
CA ILE A 41 -8.12 5.83 11.31
C ILE A 41 -9.02 4.65 11.69
N HIS A 42 -8.41 3.55 12.12
CA HIS A 42 -9.15 2.34 12.48
C HIS A 42 -9.94 2.49 13.78
N ALA A 43 -9.45 3.29 14.74
CA ALA A 43 -10.17 3.57 15.98
C ALA A 43 -11.53 4.23 15.72
N GLU A 44 -11.57 5.26 14.86
CA GLU A 44 -12.82 5.88 14.42
C GLU A 44 -13.71 4.92 13.62
N MET A 45 -13.13 4.07 12.76
CA MET A 45 -13.91 3.05 12.05
C MET A 45 -14.64 2.11 13.02
N ARG A 46 -13.95 1.67 14.09
CA ARG A 46 -14.56 0.83 15.14
C ARG A 46 -15.66 1.58 15.91
N GLU A 47 -15.45 2.85 16.21
CA GLU A 47 -16.47 3.69 16.87
C GLU A 47 -17.71 3.81 16.00
N ALA A 48 -17.54 4.16 14.71
CA ALA A 48 -18.64 4.26 13.76
C ALA A 48 -19.41 2.94 13.64
N ALA A 49 -18.71 1.80 13.56
CA ALA A 49 -19.35 0.49 13.52
C ALA A 49 -20.17 0.16 14.77
N ARG A 50 -19.70 0.58 15.96
CA ARG A 50 -20.48 0.46 17.22
C ARG A 50 -21.71 1.35 17.24
N MET A 51 -21.59 2.59 16.76
CA MET A 51 -22.70 3.56 16.72
C MET A 51 -23.83 3.09 15.80
N VAL A 52 -23.51 2.46 14.67
CA VAL A 52 -24.50 1.90 13.75
C VAL A 52 -25.20 0.67 14.33
N GLY A 53 -24.53 -0.09 15.21
CA GLY A 53 -25.11 -1.29 15.82
C GLY A 53 -25.23 -2.45 14.84
N VAL A 54 -24.11 -2.85 14.20
CA VAL A 54 -24.08 -3.97 13.26
C VAL A 54 -24.47 -5.29 13.95
N ASP A 55 -25.57 -5.91 13.54
CA ASP A 55 -26.09 -7.15 14.15
C ASP A 55 -25.20 -8.38 13.89
N LEU A 56 -24.63 -8.47 12.68
CA LEU A 56 -23.83 -9.61 12.24
C LEU A 56 -22.81 -9.17 11.17
N SER A 57 -21.56 -9.56 11.36
CA SER A 57 -20.51 -9.46 10.34
C SER A 57 -20.14 -10.83 9.83
N VAL A 58 -19.82 -10.92 8.53
CA VAL A 58 -19.26 -12.10 7.87
C VAL A 58 -18.00 -11.65 7.12
N ASP A 59 -16.84 -11.88 7.72
CA ASP A 59 -15.54 -11.58 7.11
C ASP A 59 -14.92 -12.87 6.56
N VAL A 60 -14.44 -12.84 5.31
CA VAL A 60 -13.80 -13.97 4.65
C VAL A 60 -12.33 -13.64 4.37
N VAL A 61 -11.42 -14.48 4.85
CA VAL A 61 -10.01 -14.41 4.47
C VAL A 61 -9.80 -15.27 3.22
N LEU A 62 -9.40 -14.64 2.12
CA LEU A 62 -9.15 -15.30 0.85
C LEU A 62 -7.69 -15.72 0.72
N GLY A 63 -7.46 -16.87 0.11
CA GLY A 63 -6.17 -17.33 -0.39
C GLY A 63 -6.21 -17.50 -1.91
N PRO A 64 -5.11 -17.96 -2.53
CA PRO A 64 -5.00 -18.07 -3.98
C PRO A 64 -6.04 -19.00 -4.63
N ALA A 65 -6.52 -20.02 -3.91
CA ALA A 65 -7.47 -21.02 -4.39
C ALA A 65 -8.91 -20.82 -3.86
N GLY A 66 -9.19 -19.70 -3.18
CA GLY A 66 -10.50 -19.41 -2.59
C GLY A 66 -10.44 -19.13 -1.08
N PRO A 67 -11.59 -19.21 -0.38
CA PRO A 67 -11.66 -18.93 1.06
C PRO A 67 -10.76 -19.83 1.91
N LEU A 68 -9.94 -19.24 2.78
CA LEU A 68 -9.14 -19.95 3.79
C LEU A 68 -9.86 -20.05 5.12
N ALA A 69 -10.61 -19.00 5.49
CA ALA A 69 -11.36 -18.95 6.74
C ALA A 69 -12.53 -17.96 6.63
N VAL A 70 -13.58 -18.22 7.41
CA VAL A 70 -14.76 -17.37 7.54
C VAL A 70 -14.98 -17.06 9.01
N PHE A 71 -15.19 -15.78 9.33
CA PHE A 71 -15.41 -15.28 10.68
C PHE A 71 -16.78 -14.62 10.75
N ILE A 72 -17.63 -15.14 11.62
CA ILE A 72 -19.04 -14.74 11.73
C ILE A 72 -19.34 -14.34 13.16
N GLY A 73 -19.95 -13.16 13.37
CA GLY A 73 -20.36 -12.71 14.70
C GLY A 73 -20.35 -11.19 14.84
N ASP A 74 -20.06 -10.72 16.06
CA ASP A 74 -19.87 -9.29 16.34
C ASP A 74 -18.81 -8.68 15.39
N VAL A 75 -19.10 -7.47 14.88
CA VAL A 75 -18.28 -6.82 13.85
C VAL A 75 -16.84 -6.58 14.28
N LEU A 76 -16.57 -6.34 15.56
CA LEU A 76 -15.22 -6.09 16.04
C LEU A 76 -14.49 -7.38 16.41
N GLU A 77 -15.18 -8.30 17.09
CA GLU A 77 -14.58 -9.58 17.50
C GLU A 77 -14.30 -10.48 16.30
N ALA A 78 -15.24 -10.62 15.37
CA ALA A 78 -15.05 -11.39 14.14
C ALA A 78 -13.92 -10.81 13.29
N HIS A 79 -13.90 -9.48 13.14
CA HIS A 79 -12.85 -8.79 12.40
C HIS A 79 -11.48 -8.96 13.06
N ARG A 80 -11.39 -8.83 14.39
CA ARG A 80 -10.13 -8.99 15.13
C ARG A 80 -9.64 -10.45 15.09
N ALA A 81 -10.55 -11.43 15.13
CA ALA A 81 -10.20 -12.83 14.92
C ALA A 81 -9.67 -13.07 13.49
N GLY A 82 -10.32 -12.49 12.48
CA GLY A 82 -9.88 -12.54 11.09
C GLY A 82 -8.50 -11.91 10.88
N ALA A 83 -8.25 -10.73 11.45
CA ALA A 83 -6.94 -10.08 11.41
C ALA A 83 -5.84 -10.96 12.03
N ARG A 84 -6.08 -11.52 13.21
CA ARG A 84 -5.12 -12.46 13.85
C ARG A 84 -4.89 -13.74 13.03
N PHE A 85 -5.90 -14.21 12.31
CA PHE A 85 -5.73 -15.33 11.38
C PHE A 85 -4.87 -14.91 10.19
N TRP A 86 -5.18 -13.77 9.58
CA TRP A 86 -4.43 -13.20 8.46
C TRP A 86 -2.95 -13.02 8.82
N ASP A 87 -2.65 -12.47 10.00
CA ASP A 87 -1.27 -12.28 10.49
C ASP A 87 -0.46 -13.58 10.45
N ARG A 88 -1.05 -14.73 10.78
CA ARG A 88 -0.33 -16.01 10.79
C ARG A 88 0.04 -16.52 9.41
N TYR A 89 -0.68 -16.12 8.37
CA TYR A 89 -0.48 -16.62 7.00
C TYR A 89 0.23 -15.62 6.10
N PHE A 90 0.04 -14.33 6.33
CA PHE A 90 0.47 -13.28 5.41
C PHE A 90 1.52 -12.34 6.00
N HIS A 91 1.80 -12.38 7.31
CA HIS A 91 3.06 -11.84 7.81
C HIS A 91 4.20 -12.76 7.42
N VAL A 92 5.17 -12.20 6.71
CA VAL A 92 6.37 -12.90 6.28
C VAL A 92 7.55 -12.35 7.06
N PRO A 93 8.14 -13.11 8.01
CA PRO A 93 9.33 -12.69 8.72
C PRO A 93 10.49 -12.49 7.74
N ILE A 94 11.16 -11.34 7.83
CA ILE A 94 12.39 -11.04 7.09
C ILE A 94 13.53 -10.80 8.09
N PRO A 95 14.73 -11.35 7.86
CA PRO A 95 15.85 -11.21 8.80
C PRO A 95 16.42 -9.79 8.80
N GLU A 96 16.33 -9.10 7.66
CA GLU A 96 16.80 -7.73 7.47
C GLU A 96 16.07 -7.10 6.28
N GLN A 97 16.17 -5.77 6.16
CA GLN A 97 15.76 -5.07 4.95
C GLN A 97 16.80 -5.26 3.84
N ALA A 98 16.38 -5.24 2.58
CA ALA A 98 17.25 -5.42 1.42
C ALA A 98 17.57 -4.11 0.67
N ASP A 99 18.67 -4.10 -0.07
CA ASP A 99 19.08 -2.98 -0.93
C ASP A 99 18.16 -2.86 -2.15
N LEU A 100 17.75 -3.99 -2.74
CA LEU A 100 16.74 -4.06 -3.80
C LEU A 100 15.58 -4.97 -3.37
N VAL A 101 14.35 -4.49 -3.50
CA VAL A 101 13.15 -5.32 -3.37
C VAL A 101 12.45 -5.42 -4.73
N ILE A 102 12.34 -6.64 -5.26
CA ILE A 102 11.59 -6.93 -6.50
C ILE A 102 10.20 -7.39 -6.09
N VAL A 103 9.16 -6.70 -6.55
CA VAL A 103 7.78 -6.95 -6.13
C VAL A 103 6.82 -7.01 -7.30
N SER A 104 5.85 -7.93 -7.23
CA SER A 104 4.67 -7.93 -8.11
C SER A 104 3.40 -7.84 -7.26
N PRO A 105 2.33 -7.16 -7.74
CA PRO A 105 1.03 -7.21 -7.08
C PRO A 105 0.30 -8.54 -7.34
N GLY A 106 0.90 -9.49 -8.08
CA GLY A 106 0.35 -10.82 -8.34
C GLY A 106 -0.50 -10.90 -9.61
N GLY A 107 -0.18 -10.10 -10.64
CA GLY A 107 -0.80 -10.11 -11.97
C GLY A 107 -2.25 -9.62 -12.02
N HIS A 108 -2.89 -9.78 -13.18
CA HIS A 108 -4.25 -9.32 -13.42
C HIS A 108 -5.27 -9.98 -12.48
N PRO A 109 -6.24 -9.23 -11.90
CA PRO A 109 -6.54 -7.81 -12.14
C PRO A 109 -5.81 -6.82 -11.20
N ARG A 110 -4.86 -7.27 -10.38
CA ARG A 110 -4.19 -6.41 -9.37
C ARG A 110 -3.15 -5.47 -9.96
N ASP A 111 -2.69 -5.73 -11.17
CA ASP A 111 -1.79 -4.87 -11.95
C ASP A 111 -2.50 -4.09 -13.07
N ILE A 112 -3.83 -3.98 -13.04
CA ILE A 112 -4.60 -3.28 -14.08
C ILE A 112 -4.20 -1.80 -14.23
N ASN A 113 -3.76 -1.16 -13.14
CA ASN A 113 -3.23 0.20 -13.12
C ASN A 113 -2.27 0.41 -11.94
N LEU A 114 -1.51 1.52 -11.98
CA LEU A 114 -0.53 1.83 -10.94
C LEU A 114 -1.17 2.11 -9.58
N TYR A 115 -2.39 2.66 -9.54
CA TYR A 115 -3.12 2.89 -8.29
C TYR A 115 -3.35 1.60 -7.48
N GLN A 116 -3.71 0.49 -8.17
CA GLN A 116 -3.83 -0.82 -7.53
C GLN A 116 -2.47 -1.44 -7.23
N ALA A 117 -1.54 -1.40 -8.20
CA ALA A 117 -0.21 -2.00 -8.06
C ALA A 117 0.62 -1.35 -6.94
N HIS A 118 0.38 -0.07 -6.62
CA HIS A 118 1.00 0.63 -5.48
C HIS A 118 0.80 -0.10 -4.15
N LYS A 119 -0.27 -0.87 -3.96
CA LYS A 119 -0.43 -1.66 -2.71
C LYS A 119 0.78 -2.57 -2.47
N ALA A 120 1.35 -3.12 -3.53
CA ALA A 120 2.54 -3.95 -3.45
C ALA A 120 3.81 -3.13 -3.16
N ILE A 121 3.94 -1.93 -3.75
CA ILE A 121 5.02 -0.98 -3.40
C ILE A 121 4.99 -0.65 -1.91
N PHE A 122 3.81 -0.31 -1.38
CA PHE A 122 3.65 0.06 0.03
C PHE A 122 4.16 -1.04 0.98
N ASN A 123 3.86 -2.31 0.68
CA ASN A 123 4.38 -3.44 1.45
C ASN A 123 5.88 -3.66 1.20
N ALA A 124 6.35 -3.52 -0.04
CA ALA A 124 7.75 -3.69 -0.41
C ALA A 124 8.67 -2.67 0.27
N ALA A 125 8.26 -1.40 0.39
CA ALA A 125 9.03 -0.33 1.02
C ALA A 125 9.37 -0.60 2.49
N ARG A 126 8.62 -1.47 3.17
CA ARG A 126 8.93 -1.95 4.52
C ARG A 126 10.09 -2.95 4.53
N ALA A 127 10.25 -3.74 3.47
CA ALA A 127 11.37 -4.65 3.28
C ALA A 127 12.61 -3.97 2.65
N THR A 128 12.51 -2.70 2.25
CA THR A 128 13.60 -1.95 1.62
C THR A 128 14.36 -1.09 2.63
N LYS A 129 15.69 -1.12 2.57
CA LYS A 129 16.56 -0.22 3.34
C LYS A 129 16.33 1.23 2.93
N ASP A 130 16.63 2.16 3.83
CA ASP A 130 16.73 3.57 3.46
C ASP A 130 17.81 3.75 2.38
N GLY A 131 17.51 4.54 1.34
CA GLY A 131 18.33 4.68 0.13
C GLY A 131 18.21 3.53 -0.88
N GLY A 132 17.41 2.49 -0.61
CA GLY A 132 17.29 1.31 -1.46
C GLY A 132 16.38 1.50 -2.69
N LEU A 133 16.18 0.40 -3.42
CA LEU A 133 15.37 0.34 -4.63
C LEU A 133 14.16 -0.59 -4.43
N VAL A 134 13.02 -0.19 -4.97
CA VAL A 134 11.84 -1.06 -5.14
C VAL A 134 11.57 -1.21 -6.63
N LEU A 135 11.73 -2.40 -7.18
CA LEU A 135 11.33 -2.73 -8.54
C LEU A 135 9.92 -3.31 -8.54
N LEU A 136 8.95 -2.54 -9.05
CA LEU A 136 7.59 -3.02 -9.29
C LEU A 136 7.49 -3.67 -10.68
N LEU A 137 7.00 -4.91 -10.71
CA LEU A 137 6.63 -5.66 -11.91
C LEU A 137 5.09 -5.66 -12.04
N ALA A 138 4.53 -4.78 -12.88
CA ALA A 138 3.09 -4.63 -13.04
C ALA A 138 2.75 -4.05 -14.42
N ALA A 139 1.87 -4.70 -15.19
CA ALA A 139 1.55 -4.29 -16.56
C ALA A 139 0.99 -2.85 -16.65
N CYS A 140 0.06 -2.50 -15.76
CA CYS A 140 -0.61 -1.19 -15.70
C CYS A 140 -1.21 -0.68 -17.04
N PRO A 141 -1.99 -1.50 -17.78
CA PRO A 141 -2.55 -1.09 -19.07
C PRO A 141 -3.50 0.13 -18.97
N ASP A 142 -4.15 0.36 -17.83
CA ASP A 142 -5.05 1.51 -17.61
C ASP A 142 -4.32 2.75 -17.03
N GLY A 143 -3.00 2.83 -17.16
CA GLY A 143 -2.22 3.98 -16.73
C GLY A 143 -2.24 4.18 -15.20
N SER A 144 -2.38 5.44 -14.77
CA SER A 144 -2.48 5.78 -13.34
C SER A 144 -3.64 5.09 -12.61
N GLY A 145 -4.81 4.95 -13.27
CA GLY A 145 -6.03 4.36 -12.71
C GLY A 145 -6.79 5.21 -11.69
N HIS A 146 -6.34 6.42 -11.35
CA HIS A 146 -7.08 7.31 -10.44
C HIS A 146 -6.73 8.79 -10.66
N PRO A 147 -7.72 9.66 -10.95
CA PRO A 147 -7.44 11.05 -11.37
C PRO A 147 -6.76 11.90 -10.29
N VAL A 148 -7.15 11.74 -9.03
CA VAL A 148 -6.48 12.46 -7.91
C VAL A 148 -5.04 11.98 -7.70
N PHE A 149 -4.76 10.69 -7.93
CA PHE A 149 -3.40 10.17 -7.80
C PHE A 149 -2.51 10.78 -8.89
N ASP A 150 -3.01 10.82 -10.13
CA ASP A 150 -2.34 11.47 -11.27
C ASP A 150 -2.11 12.97 -11.03
N ASP A 151 -3.16 13.72 -10.64
CA ASP A 151 -3.07 15.16 -10.35
C ASP A 151 -2.04 15.46 -9.26
N TRP A 152 -2.12 14.79 -8.12
CA TRP A 152 -1.22 15.05 -6.99
C TRP A 152 0.22 14.70 -7.32
N ALA A 153 0.46 13.60 -8.04
CA ALA A 153 1.81 13.19 -8.44
C ALA A 153 2.44 14.20 -9.40
N ARG A 154 1.67 14.69 -10.40
CA ARG A 154 2.15 15.69 -11.38
C ARG A 154 2.42 17.06 -10.77
N ARG A 155 1.67 17.43 -9.72
CA ARG A 155 1.78 18.72 -9.04
C ARG A 155 2.83 18.74 -7.93
N SER A 156 3.43 17.61 -7.62
CA SER A 156 4.36 17.45 -6.49
C SER A 156 5.72 16.95 -6.96
N ARG A 157 6.78 17.35 -6.25
CA ARG A 157 8.13 16.80 -6.42
C ARG A 157 8.66 16.17 -5.14
N THR A 158 8.24 16.68 -3.99
CA THR A 158 8.66 16.18 -2.67
C THR A 158 7.47 15.82 -1.78
N LEU A 159 7.74 15.17 -0.64
CA LEU A 159 6.72 14.89 0.37
C LEU A 159 6.08 16.18 0.91
N GLU A 160 6.86 17.24 1.04
CA GLU A 160 6.40 18.55 1.51
C GLU A 160 5.36 19.16 0.58
N ASP A 161 5.53 19.02 -0.75
CA ASP A 161 4.53 19.46 -1.72
C ASP A 161 3.20 18.71 -1.52
N VAL A 162 3.25 17.39 -1.33
CA VAL A 162 2.06 16.56 -1.10
C VAL A 162 1.36 16.95 0.19
N VAL A 163 2.11 17.16 1.27
CA VAL A 163 1.58 17.62 2.56
C VAL A 163 0.99 19.02 2.43
N ALA A 164 1.61 19.91 1.63
CA ALA A 164 1.06 21.23 1.35
C ALA A 164 -0.28 21.15 0.62
N ILE A 165 -0.40 20.33 -0.43
CA ILE A 165 -1.66 20.09 -1.14
C ILE A 165 -2.73 19.55 -0.16
N MET A 166 -2.38 18.56 0.67
CA MET A 166 -3.32 18.00 1.64
C MET A 166 -3.79 19.03 2.68
N ARG A 167 -2.89 19.93 3.13
CA ARG A 167 -3.24 21.00 4.08
C ARG A 167 -4.14 22.08 3.45
N THR A 168 -3.92 22.42 2.19
CA THR A 168 -4.64 23.52 1.52
C THR A 168 -5.97 23.07 0.91
N GLU A 169 -6.02 21.86 0.36
CA GLU A 169 -7.19 21.32 -0.36
C GLU A 169 -7.95 20.23 0.42
N GLY A 170 -7.44 19.82 1.58
CA GLY A 170 -7.94 18.69 2.35
C GLY A 170 -7.52 17.34 1.77
N PHE A 171 -7.79 16.26 2.51
CA PHE A 171 -7.57 14.92 1.99
C PHE A 171 -8.47 14.62 0.78
N LYS A 172 -7.89 13.97 -0.23
CA LYS A 172 -8.63 13.40 -1.35
C LYS A 172 -8.22 11.94 -1.53
N ILE A 173 -9.20 11.05 -1.67
CA ILE A 173 -8.94 9.64 -2.03
C ILE A 173 -8.13 9.64 -3.33
N GLY A 174 -7.10 8.82 -3.43
CA GLY A 174 -6.08 8.92 -4.48
C GLY A 174 -4.77 9.53 -3.98
N GLY A 175 -4.85 10.70 -3.35
CA GLY A 175 -3.69 11.50 -2.96
C GLY A 175 -2.75 10.83 -1.95
N HIS A 176 -3.30 9.99 -1.08
CA HIS A 176 -2.51 9.22 -0.11
C HIS A 176 -1.47 8.29 -0.73
N LYS A 177 -1.65 7.86 -1.99
CA LYS A 177 -0.64 7.06 -2.70
C LYS A 177 0.62 7.89 -2.92
N VAL A 178 0.47 9.13 -3.38
CA VAL A 178 1.58 10.07 -3.55
C VAL A 178 2.23 10.39 -2.20
N TYR A 179 1.44 10.50 -1.14
CA TYR A 179 1.95 10.70 0.22
C TYR A 179 2.90 9.56 0.65
N PHE A 180 2.50 8.29 0.46
CA PHE A 180 3.36 7.16 0.81
C PHE A 180 4.59 7.04 -0.09
N LEU A 181 4.46 7.27 -1.40
CA LEU A 181 5.63 7.38 -2.28
C LEU A 181 6.58 8.50 -1.84
N GLY A 182 6.04 9.60 -1.29
CA GLY A 182 6.80 10.71 -0.75
C GLY A 182 7.54 10.35 0.52
N GLN A 183 6.91 9.58 1.42
CA GLN A 183 7.58 9.04 2.61
C GLN A 183 8.74 8.12 2.23
N ASP A 184 8.53 7.23 1.25
CA ASP A 184 9.56 6.36 0.72
C ASP A 184 10.73 7.17 0.14
N ARG A 185 10.44 8.17 -0.70
CA ARG A 185 11.45 9.07 -1.27
C ARG A 185 12.20 9.88 -0.21
N ALA A 186 11.53 10.32 0.85
CA ALA A 186 12.18 11.02 1.97
C ALA A 186 13.17 10.12 2.72
N ARG A 187 12.94 8.79 2.70
CA ARG A 187 13.90 7.77 3.15
C ARG A 187 14.96 7.43 2.09
N GLY A 188 14.97 8.11 0.96
CA GLY A 188 15.87 7.84 -0.17
C GLY A 188 15.49 6.63 -1.03
N ILE A 189 14.33 6.00 -0.79
CA ILE A 189 13.89 4.86 -1.59
C ILE A 189 13.46 5.33 -2.98
N ARG A 190 13.95 4.65 -4.02
CA ARG A 190 13.57 4.91 -5.41
C ARG A 190 12.75 3.77 -5.98
N HIS A 191 11.63 4.12 -6.62
CA HIS A 191 10.71 3.16 -7.22
C HIS A 191 11.02 2.99 -8.71
N LEU A 192 11.43 1.80 -9.10
CA LEU A 192 11.58 1.37 -10.49
C LEU A 192 10.28 0.69 -10.95
N LEU A 193 9.94 0.82 -12.22
CA LEU A 193 8.73 0.22 -12.80
C LEU A 193 9.04 -0.51 -14.11
N LEU A 194 8.73 -1.79 -14.17
CA LEU A 194 8.63 -2.56 -15.40
C LEU A 194 7.13 -2.75 -15.73
N SER A 195 6.66 -2.09 -16.79
CA SER A 195 5.24 -2.03 -17.16
C SER A 195 5.02 -1.79 -18.65
N GLU A 196 3.77 -1.89 -19.10
CA GLU A 196 3.29 -1.48 -20.42
C GLU A 196 2.94 0.02 -20.48
N MET A 197 2.93 0.71 -19.33
CA MET A 197 2.66 2.15 -19.24
C MET A 197 3.71 2.98 -20.00
N PRO A 198 3.31 4.04 -20.72
CA PRO A 198 4.26 4.97 -21.34
C PRO A 198 5.27 5.53 -20.34
N GLU A 199 6.56 5.54 -20.71
CA GLU A 199 7.65 5.97 -19.81
C GLU A 199 7.43 7.40 -19.25
N GLU A 200 6.88 8.32 -20.04
CA GLU A 200 6.58 9.69 -19.60
C GLU A 200 5.50 9.73 -18.52
N GLU A 201 4.45 8.91 -18.65
CA GLU A 201 3.39 8.80 -17.65
C GLU A 201 3.94 8.18 -16.36
N ALA A 202 4.73 7.11 -16.45
CA ALA A 202 5.38 6.49 -15.30
C ALA A 202 6.27 7.49 -14.53
N ARG A 203 7.09 8.29 -15.24
CA ARG A 203 7.93 9.33 -14.63
C ARG A 203 7.11 10.41 -13.93
N ALA A 204 6.01 10.84 -14.54
CA ALA A 204 5.09 11.79 -13.94
C ALA A 204 4.43 11.26 -12.64
N LEU A 205 4.24 9.94 -12.56
CA LEU A 205 3.73 9.23 -11.39
C LEU A 205 4.82 8.77 -10.42
N TRP A 206 5.97 9.44 -10.45
CA TRP A 206 7.09 9.24 -9.53
C TRP A 206 7.85 7.91 -9.66
N MET A 207 7.64 7.18 -10.75
CA MET A 207 8.35 5.93 -11.04
C MET A 207 9.54 6.18 -11.96
N THR A 208 10.56 5.33 -11.87
CA THR A 208 11.65 5.25 -12.84
C THR A 208 11.40 4.06 -13.74
N PRO A 209 10.96 4.25 -15.00
CA PRO A 209 10.70 3.14 -15.89
C PRO A 209 12.02 2.41 -16.23
N VAL A 210 11.95 1.08 -16.26
CA VAL A 210 13.02 0.17 -16.71
C VAL A 210 12.43 -0.80 -17.74
N ARG A 211 13.28 -1.39 -18.57
CA ARG A 211 12.88 -2.27 -19.69
C ARG A 211 13.03 -3.75 -19.38
N SER A 212 13.76 -4.09 -18.32
CA SER A 212 13.85 -5.47 -17.87
C SER A 212 14.25 -5.56 -16.39
N VAL A 213 14.21 -6.77 -15.83
CA VAL A 213 14.68 -7.03 -14.47
C VAL A 213 16.21 -6.88 -14.39
N GLU A 214 16.92 -7.24 -15.46
CA GLU A 214 18.37 -7.11 -15.58
C GLU A 214 18.82 -5.65 -15.46
N GLU A 215 18.11 -4.71 -16.11
CA GLU A 215 18.41 -3.27 -15.98
C GLU A 215 18.32 -2.79 -14.53
N ALA A 216 17.31 -3.25 -13.78
CA ALA A 216 17.16 -2.92 -12.36
C ALA A 216 18.25 -3.57 -11.48
N LEU A 217 18.67 -4.79 -11.80
CA LEU A 217 19.77 -5.48 -11.12
C LEU A 217 21.12 -4.79 -11.40
N GLU A 218 21.33 -4.30 -12.63
CA GLU A 218 22.51 -3.51 -12.99
C GLU A 218 22.54 -2.18 -12.25
N ALA A 219 21.42 -1.45 -12.21
CA ALA A 219 21.31 -0.20 -11.44
C ALA A 219 21.61 -0.41 -9.94
N ALA A 220 21.08 -1.49 -9.34
CA ALA A 220 21.37 -1.84 -7.95
C ALA A 220 22.85 -2.21 -7.74
N ARG A 221 23.45 -2.94 -8.69
CA ARG A 221 24.88 -3.34 -8.63
C ARG A 221 25.80 -2.12 -8.73
N GLU A 222 25.47 -1.15 -9.56
CA GLU A 222 26.23 0.10 -9.71
C GLU A 222 26.18 0.94 -8.44
N GLU A 223 25.03 1.01 -7.79
CA GLU A 223 24.83 1.83 -6.59
C GLU A 223 25.37 1.20 -5.31
N PHE A 224 25.11 -0.09 -5.10
CA PHE A 224 25.39 -0.78 -3.84
C PHE A 224 26.57 -1.76 -3.92
N GLY A 225 27.15 -1.94 -5.12
CA GLY A 225 28.24 -2.88 -5.37
C GLY A 225 27.74 -4.32 -5.64
N PRO A 226 28.66 -5.25 -5.99
CA PRO A 226 28.29 -6.60 -6.46
C PRO A 226 27.66 -7.53 -5.40
N GLY A 227 27.73 -7.17 -4.12
CA GLY A 227 27.21 -7.96 -3.00
C GLY A 227 25.89 -7.46 -2.42
N PHE A 228 25.15 -6.63 -3.16
CA PHE A 228 23.87 -6.07 -2.70
C PHE A 228 22.84 -7.17 -2.41
N SER A 229 22.01 -6.92 -1.40
CA SER A 229 20.95 -7.82 -0.95
C SER A 229 19.68 -7.63 -1.78
N VAL A 230 18.99 -8.74 -2.07
CA VAL A 230 17.74 -8.74 -2.84
C VAL A 230 16.65 -9.50 -2.08
N THR A 231 15.47 -8.87 -1.94
CA THR A 231 14.23 -9.56 -1.52
C THR A 231 13.28 -9.64 -2.70
N VAL A 232 12.62 -10.79 -2.88
CA VAL A 232 11.61 -11.00 -3.93
C VAL A 232 10.25 -11.22 -3.28
N MET A 233 9.24 -10.45 -3.71
CA MET A 233 7.86 -10.46 -3.23
C MET A 233 6.89 -10.70 -4.40
N PRO A 234 6.66 -11.97 -4.82
CA PRO A 234 5.83 -12.28 -5.97
C PRO A 234 4.34 -11.90 -5.80
N HIS A 235 3.88 -11.84 -4.54
CA HIS A 235 2.51 -11.49 -4.17
C HIS A 235 2.50 -10.34 -3.17
N GLY A 236 3.25 -9.27 -3.47
CA GLY A 236 3.44 -8.15 -2.55
C GLY A 236 2.17 -7.40 -2.18
N GLY A 237 1.09 -7.52 -2.96
CA GLY A 237 -0.22 -6.99 -2.59
C GLY A 237 -0.93 -7.77 -1.47
N ASP A 238 -0.57 -9.04 -1.28
CA ASP A 238 -1.23 -9.96 -0.33
C ASP A 238 -0.34 -10.26 0.89
N THR A 239 0.99 -10.25 0.74
CA THR A 239 1.95 -10.53 1.83
C THR A 239 2.51 -9.25 2.43
N PHE A 240 2.75 -9.24 3.74
CA PHE A 240 3.31 -8.11 4.46
C PHE A 240 4.61 -8.51 5.20
N PRO A 241 5.75 -7.87 4.91
CA PRO A 241 7.02 -8.20 5.55
C PRO A 241 7.06 -7.69 7.00
N VAL A 242 7.59 -8.51 7.90
CA VAL A 242 7.80 -8.16 9.31
C VAL A 242 9.26 -8.42 9.67
N LEU A 243 9.98 -7.40 10.13
CA LEU A 243 11.34 -7.57 10.63
C LEU A 243 11.31 -8.48 11.87
N ALA A 244 12.14 -9.54 11.83
CA ALA A 244 12.27 -10.52 12.90
C ALA A 244 12.98 -9.96 14.14
#